data_AF-A0A1D8MJ14-F1
#
_entry.id   AF-A0A1D8MJ14-F1
#
_cell.length_a   1.000
_cell.length_b   1.000
_cell.length_c   1.000
_cell.angle_alpha   90.00
_cell.angle_beta   90.00
_cell.angle_gamma   90.00
#
_symmetry.space_group_name_H-M   'P 1'
#
loop_
_entity.id
_entity.type
_entity.pdbx_description
1 polymer ?
#
loop_
_entity_poly.entity_id
_entity_poly.type
_entity_poly.pdbx_seq_one_letter_code
_entity_poly.pdbx_strand_id
1 'polypeptide(L)'
;HKGVAKLYTDIVNNGYNIFYLTSRSVGQADTTRAYLNGVVQEDYRLPKGPVIMSPDRTIAALRREVYLRKPEVFKMACLRDIMQLFDKPPGQT
;
A
#
# COMPACT_ATOMS: atom_id res chain seq x y z
N HIS A 1 3.94 -4.70 -15.06
CA HIS A 1 4.41 -3.78 -16.12
C HIS A 1 5.91 -3.90 -16.27
N LYS A 2 6.43 -3.87 -17.51
CA LYS A 2 7.89 -3.90 -17.75
C LYS A 2 8.53 -2.62 -17.21
N GLY A 3 9.70 -2.72 -16.58
CA GLY A 3 10.49 -1.58 -16.08
C GLY A 3 10.08 -1.04 -14.69
N VAL A 4 9.05 -1.59 -14.04
CA VAL A 4 8.58 -1.08 -12.74
C VAL A 4 9.59 -1.32 -11.62
N ALA A 5 10.32 -2.45 -11.66
CA ALA A 5 11.30 -2.77 -10.64
C ALA A 5 12.48 -1.79 -10.66
N LYS A 6 12.95 -1.43 -11.87
CA LYS A 6 13.99 -0.42 -12.06
C LYS A 6 13.53 0.96 -11.58
N LEU A 7 12.35 1.41 -12.03
CA LEU A 7 11.78 2.69 -11.60
C LEU A 7 11.69 2.81 -10.07
N TYR A 8 11.17 1.78 -9.39
CA TYR A 8 11.02 1.83 -7.93
C TYR A 8 12.36 1.77 -7.22
N THR A 9 13.34 1.06 -7.78
CA THR A 9 14.71 1.05 -7.26
C THR A 9 15.32 2.45 -7.34
N ASP A 10 15.16 3.15 -8.48
CA ASP A 10 15.68 4.50 -8.67
C ASP A 10 15.00 5.52 -7.71
N ILE A 11 13.70 5.36 -7.46
CA ILE A 11 12.96 6.19 -6.48
C ILE A 11 13.54 6.01 -5.07
N VAL A 12 13.85 4.78 -4.66
CA VAL A 12 14.46 4.51 -3.35
C VAL A 12 15.90 5.01 -3.27
N ASN A 13 16.67 4.89 -4.36
CA ASN A 13 18.03 5.46 -4.44
C ASN A 13 18.04 6.99 -4.31
N ASN A 14 16.94 7.66 -4.67
CA ASN A 14 16.76 9.10 -4.46
C ASN A 14 16.33 9.47 -3.02
N GLY A 15 16.30 8.51 -2.08
CA GLY A 15 16.00 8.73 -0.67
C GLY A 15 14.51 8.63 -0.29
N TYR A 16 13.65 8.20 -1.21
CA TYR A 16 12.23 8.00 -0.93
C TYR A 16 11.94 6.60 -0.39
N ASN A 17 10.88 6.49 0.42
CA ASN A 17 10.37 5.20 0.89
C ASN A 17 9.14 4.78 0.08
N ILE A 18 8.99 3.47 -0.16
CA ILE A 18 7.85 2.92 -0.90
C ILE A 18 6.84 2.28 0.06
N PHE A 19 5.56 2.64 -0.11
CA PHE A 19 4.43 1.92 0.46
C PHE A 19 3.64 1.24 -0.66
N TYR A 20 3.29 -0.03 -0.47
CA TYR A 20 2.45 -0.77 -1.40
C TYR A 20 1.01 -0.75 -0.90
N LEU A 21 0.06 -0.25 -1.68
CA LEU A 21 -1.36 -0.26 -1.33
C LEU A 21 -2.11 -1.30 -2.16
N THR A 22 -2.86 -2.18 -1.50
CA THR A 22 -3.68 -3.21 -2.16
C THR A 22 -5.11 -3.23 -1.63
N SER A 23 -6.07 -3.49 -2.52
CA SER A 23 -7.46 -3.78 -2.15
C SER A 23 -7.68 -5.25 -1.81
N ARG A 24 -6.63 -6.08 -1.85
CA ARG A 24 -6.69 -7.45 -1.36
C ARG A 24 -6.87 -7.45 0.14
N SER A 25 -7.57 -8.47 0.61
CA SER A 25 -7.95 -8.58 2.00
C SER A 25 -6.83 -9.16 2.86
N VAL A 26 -6.82 -8.84 4.15
CA VAL A 26 -5.71 -9.18 5.07
C VAL A 26 -5.41 -10.68 5.13
N GLY A 27 -6.38 -11.56 4.90
CA GLY A 27 -6.19 -13.01 4.78
C GLY A 27 -5.31 -13.42 3.59
N GLN A 28 -5.09 -12.53 2.62
CA GLN A 28 -4.17 -12.71 1.50
C GLN A 28 -2.85 -11.94 1.66
N ALA A 29 -2.52 -11.49 2.89
CA ALA A 29 -1.33 -10.69 3.15
C ALA A 29 -0.05 -11.43 2.74
N ASP A 30 0.09 -12.68 3.16
CA ASP A 30 1.31 -13.45 2.93
C ASP A 30 1.51 -13.74 1.44
N THR A 31 0.45 -14.14 0.74
CA THR A 31 0.48 -14.30 -0.72
C THR A 31 0.87 -13.02 -1.44
N THR A 32 0.37 -11.86 -0.97
CA THR A 32 0.68 -10.57 -1.58
C THR A 32 2.13 -10.16 -1.34
N ARG A 33 2.64 -10.36 -0.12
CA ARG A 33 4.06 -10.12 0.21
C ARG A 33 4.98 -11.04 -0.59
N ALA A 34 4.66 -12.33 -0.65
CA ALA A 34 5.40 -13.32 -1.43
C ALA A 34 5.43 -12.93 -2.92
N TYR A 35 4.29 -12.49 -3.46
CA TYR A 35 4.23 -11.99 -4.83
C TYR A 35 5.16 -10.80 -5.05
N LEU A 36 5.09 -9.76 -4.21
CA LEU A 36 5.96 -8.57 -4.35
C LEU A 36 7.45 -8.93 -4.26
N ASN A 37 7.82 -9.79 -3.31
CA ASN A 37 9.20 -10.26 -3.14
C ASN A 37 9.69 -11.14 -4.31
N GLY A 38 8.76 -11.80 -4.99
CA GLY A 38 9.04 -12.64 -6.16
C GLY A 38 9.16 -11.87 -7.48
N VAL A 39 8.78 -10.58 -7.51
CA VAL A 39 8.93 -9.77 -8.73
C VAL A 39 10.40 -9.44 -8.96
N VAL A 40 10.94 -10.01 -10.03
CA VAL A 40 12.27 -9.72 -10.56
C VAL A 40 12.12 -9.36 -12.03
N GLN A 41 12.73 -8.24 -12.44
CA GLN A 41 12.79 -7.80 -13.83
C GLN A 41 14.24 -7.49 -14.16
N GLU A 42 14.82 -8.27 -15.06
CA GLU A 42 16.27 -8.25 -15.32
C GLU A 42 17.00 -8.49 -13.98
N ASP A 43 17.81 -7.52 -13.54
CA ASP A 43 18.55 -7.57 -12.27
C ASP A 43 17.89 -6.75 -11.15
N TYR A 44 16.72 -6.16 -11.40
CA TYR A 44 16.01 -5.32 -10.44
C TYR A 44 14.91 -6.10 -9.72
N ARG A 45 14.85 -5.89 -8.41
CA ARG A 45 13.78 -6.39 -7.54
C ARG A 45 12.93 -5.22 -7.07
N LEU A 46 11.67 -5.49 -6.72
CA LEU A 46 10.88 -4.48 -6.05
C LEU A 46 11.52 -4.15 -4.69
N PRO A 47 11.69 -2.85 -4.35
CA PRO A 47 12.24 -2.47 -3.05
C PRO A 47 11.30 -2.89 -1.92
N LYS A 48 11.87 -3.17 -0.75
CA LYS A 48 11.09 -3.51 0.44
C LYS A 48 10.27 -2.31 0.88
N GLY A 49 9.04 -2.56 1.32
CA GLY A 49 8.13 -1.53 1.79
C GLY A 49 6.92 -2.14 2.50
N PRO A 50 6.21 -1.37 3.33
CA PRO A 50 5.01 -1.85 3.99
C PRO A 50 3.91 -2.10 2.96
N VAL A 51 3.12 -3.15 3.19
CA VAL A 51 1.95 -3.46 2.37
C VAL A 51 0.71 -3.06 3.16
N ILE A 52 0.09 -1.97 2.74
CA ILE A 52 -1.16 -1.46 3.30
C ILE A 52 -2.32 -2.18 2.64
N MET A 53 -3.18 -2.75 3.47
CA MET A 53 -4.24 -3.65 3.05
C MET A 53 -5.58 -3.20 3.60
N SER A 54 -6.65 -3.56 2.88
CA SER A 54 -8.01 -3.36 3.39
C SER A 54 -8.32 -4.44 4.44
N PRO A 55 -8.87 -4.09 5.62
CA PRO A 55 -9.21 -5.11 6.61
C PRO A 55 -10.38 -5.97 6.09
N ASP A 56 -10.21 -7.30 6.11
CA ASP A 56 -11.20 -8.28 5.60
C ASP A 56 -12.62 -8.04 6.13
N ARG A 57 -12.73 -7.74 7.43
CA ARG A 57 -14.00 -7.68 8.15
C ARG A 57 -14.67 -6.30 8.13
N THR A 58 -13.94 -5.23 7.83
CA THR A 58 -14.55 -3.91 7.60
C THR A 58 -15.31 -3.85 6.29
N ILE A 59 -15.03 -4.73 5.31
CA ILE A 59 -15.75 -4.75 4.04
C ILE A 59 -17.26 -5.02 4.23
N ALA A 60 -17.73 -5.73 5.24
CA ALA A 60 -19.17 -5.93 5.41
C ALA A 60 -19.91 -4.63 5.83
N ALA A 61 -19.32 -3.84 6.73
CA ALA A 61 -19.85 -2.53 7.14
C ALA A 61 -19.61 -1.47 6.05
N LEU A 62 -18.42 -1.49 5.45
CA LEU A 62 -17.98 -0.59 4.40
C LEU A 62 -18.65 -0.87 3.05
N ARG A 63 -19.05 -2.11 2.72
CA ARG A 63 -19.83 -2.45 1.50
C ARG A 63 -21.24 -1.87 1.54
N ARG A 64 -21.78 -1.63 2.74
CA ARG A 64 -23.04 -0.89 2.95
C ARG A 64 -22.87 0.59 2.62
N GLU A 65 -21.72 1.17 2.95
CA GLU A 65 -21.37 2.57 2.66
C GLU A 65 -20.88 2.79 1.21
N VAL A 66 -20.09 1.84 0.69
CA VAL A 66 -19.52 1.78 -0.67
C VAL A 66 -20.55 1.36 -1.73
N TYR A 67 -21.73 0.86 -1.33
CA TYR A 67 -22.89 0.72 -2.23
C TYR A 67 -23.27 2.06 -2.89
N LEU A 68 -22.86 3.20 -2.32
CA LEU A 68 -22.93 4.54 -2.92
C LEU A 68 -21.90 4.82 -4.04
N ARG A 69 -21.20 3.79 -4.55
CA ARG A 69 -20.45 3.78 -5.83
C ARG A 69 -19.13 4.59 -5.90
N LYS A 70 -18.39 4.78 -4.80
CA LYS A 70 -17.08 5.47 -4.81
C LYS A 70 -15.93 4.70 -4.13
N PRO A 71 -15.36 3.67 -4.78
CA PRO A 71 -14.25 2.89 -4.23
C PRO A 71 -12.95 3.71 -4.00
N GLU A 72 -12.77 4.83 -4.69
CA GLU A 72 -11.65 5.76 -4.52
C GLU A 72 -11.62 6.43 -3.14
N VAL A 73 -12.75 6.58 -2.47
CA VAL A 73 -12.86 7.19 -1.13
C VAL A 73 -12.06 6.39 -0.10
N PHE A 74 -12.01 5.06 -0.22
CA PHE A 74 -11.25 4.22 0.70
C PHE A 74 -9.74 4.43 0.57
N LYS A 75 -9.22 4.45 -0.65
CA LYS A 75 -7.79 4.69 -0.89
C LYS A 75 -7.39 6.07 -0.42
N MET A 76 -8.24 7.08 -0.67
CA MET A 76 -8.01 8.44 -0.19
C MET A 76 -8.06 8.54 1.35
N ALA A 77 -9.03 7.90 2.00
CA ALA A 77 -9.15 7.90 3.47
C ALA A 77 -7.92 7.24 4.11
N CYS A 78 -7.54 6.04 3.65
CA CYS A 78 -6.37 5.34 4.18
C CYS A 78 -5.07 6.13 4.00
N LEU A 79 -4.88 6.77 2.83
CA LEU A 79 -3.71 7.62 2.61
C LEU A 79 -3.73 8.89 3.46
N ARG A 80 -4.91 9.48 3.70
CA ARG A 80 -5.08 10.62 4.61
C ARG A 80 -4.76 10.23 6.05
N ASP A 81 -5.23 9.07 6.50
CA ASP A 81 -4.95 8.57 7.85
C ASP A 81 -3.45 8.36 8.05
N ILE A 82 -2.76 7.80 7.04
CA ILE A 82 -1.29 7.66 7.06
C ILE A 82 -0.62 9.03 7.12
N MET A 83 -1.05 9.99 6.30
CA MET A 83 -0.50 11.35 6.30
C MET A 83 -0.65 12.02 7.67
N GLN A 84 -1.81 11.87 8.32
CA GLN A 84 -2.07 12.42 9.66
C GLN A 84 -1.14 11.85 10.74
N LEU A 85 -0.57 10.66 10.57
CA LEU A 85 0.44 10.13 11.50
C LEU A 85 1.73 10.95 11.49
N PHE A 86 2.06 11.57 10.35
CA PHE A 86 3.28 12.37 10.18
C PHE A 86 3.08 13.86 10.44
N ASP A 87 1.82 14.33 10.48
CA ASP A 87 1.47 15.72 10.81
C ASP A 87 1.42 16.00 12.32
N LYS A 88 1.75 15.01 13.16
CA LYS A 88 1.85 15.21 14.62
C LYS A 88 3.12 15.98 14.96
N PRO A 89 3.05 17.04 15.79
CA PRO A 89 4.25 17.73 16.26
C PRO A 89 5.15 16.78 17.05
N PRO A 90 6.48 16.91 16.95
CA PRO A 90 7.41 16.09 17.71
C PRO A 90 7.13 16.24 19.21
N GLY A 91 6.83 15.13 19.90
CA GLY A 91 6.67 15.10 21.36
C GLY A 91 5.32 14.60 21.92
N GLN A 92 4.37 14.17 21.09
CA GLN A 92 3.18 13.43 21.56
C GLN A 92 3.26 11.96 21.14
N THR A 93 3.75 11.13 22.07
CA THR A 93 3.52 9.68 22.13
C THR A 93 2.70 9.37 23.35
#